data_AF-A0A367Y2P1-F1
#
_entry.id   AF-A0A367Y2P1-F1
#
_cell.length_a   1.000
_cell.length_b   1.000
_cell.length_c   1.000
_cell.angle_alpha   90.00
_cell.angle_beta   90.00
_cell.angle_gamma   90.00
#
_symmetry.space_group_name_H-M   'P 1'
#
loop_
_entity.id
_entity.type
_entity.pdbx_description
1 polymer ?
#
loop_
_entity_poly.entity_id
_entity_poly.type
_entity_poly.pdbx_seq_one_letter_code
_entity_poly.pdbx_strand_id
1 'polypeptide(L)' 'MAGPRMIVAGLVLAALAGENAVPGYALVFAGTGSMLAAALVLVLSAADKRAAAVKQGFFPLLAVVILGAGVALG' A
#
# COMPACT_ATOMS: atom_id res chain seq x y z
N MET A 1 -5.76 17.87 -3.16
CA MET A 1 -6.13 17.70 -4.58
C MET A 1 -4.88 17.34 -5.38
N ALA A 2 -4.66 16.04 -5.60
CA ALA A 2 -3.57 15.55 -6.46
C ALA A 2 -3.85 15.98 -7.90
N GLY A 3 -3.05 16.89 -8.46
CA GLY A 3 -3.25 17.41 -9.82
C GLY A 3 -2.83 16.40 -10.91
N PRO A 4 -3.07 16.72 -12.20
CA PRO A 4 -2.73 15.86 -13.34
C PRO A 4 -1.28 15.38 -13.35
N ARG A 5 -0.37 16.20 -12.81
CA ARG A 5 1.06 15.90 -12.66
C ARG A 5 1.37 14.66 -11.81
N MET A 6 0.54 14.32 -10.81
CA MET A 6 0.75 13.12 -9.99
C MET A 6 0.39 11.84 -10.74
N ILE A 7 -0.64 11.90 -11.60
CA ILE A 7 -1.00 10.79 -12.49
C ILE A 7 0.11 10.55 -13.51
N VAL A 8 0.61 11.62 -14.13
CA VAL A 8 1.72 11.54 -15.09
C VAL A 8 2.99 11.01 -14.43
N ALA A 9 3.34 11.49 -13.23
CA ALA A 9 4.48 10.98 -12.48
C ALA A 9 4.32 9.48 -12.18
N GLY A 10 3.14 9.05 -11.70
CA GLY A 10 2.85 7.64 -11.45
C GLY A 10 2.99 6.76 -12.70
N LEU A 11 2.49 7.22 -13.84
CA LEU A 11 2.60 6.50 -15.12
C LEU A 11 4.06 6.38 -15.59
N VAL A 12 4.84 7.46 -15.49
CA VAL A 12 6.27 7.45 -15.85
C VAL A 12 7.04 6.50 -14.94
N LEU A 13 6.82 6.55 -13.62
CA LEU A 13 7.44 5.63 -12.67
C LEU A 13 7.07 4.16 -12.98
N ALA A 14 5.82 3.88 -13.34
CA ALA A 14 5.39 2.53 -13.72
C ALA A 14 6.09 2.03 -15.00
N ALA A 15 6.25 2.90 -16.00
CA ALA A 15 6.94 2.54 -17.26
C ALA A 15 8.45 2.28 -17.06
N LEU A 16 9.06 2.90 -16.05
CA LEU A 16 10.49 2.77 -15.75
C LEU A 16 10.82 1.60 -14.79
N ALA A 17 9.82 0.96 -14.19
CA ALA A 17 10.02 -0.01 -13.10
C ALA A 17 10.74 -1.31 -13.50
N GLY A 18 10.87 -1.60 -14.81
CA GLY A 18 11.51 -2.82 -15.32
C GLY A 18 10.79 -4.11 -14.92
N GLU A 19 11.29 -5.26 -15.40
CA GLU A 19 10.60 -6.57 -15.23
C GLU A 19 11.03 -7.34 -13.96
N ASN A 20 11.88 -6.75 -13.12
CA ASN A 20 12.39 -7.44 -11.92
C ASN A 20 11.32 -7.46 -10.81
N ALA A 21 10.84 -8.65 -10.48
CA ALA A 21 9.74 -8.81 -9.54
C ALA A 21 10.12 -8.51 -8.08
N VAL A 22 11.38 -8.77 -7.69
CA VAL A 22 11.84 -8.67 -6.29
C VAL A 22 11.78 -7.23 -5.74
N PRO A 23 12.32 -6.19 -6.43
CA PRO A 23 12.14 -4.81 -5.99
C PRO A 23 10.67 -4.37 -5.96
N GLY A 24 9.85 -4.89 -6.88
CA GLY A 24 8.41 -4.64 -6.92
C GLY A 24 7.70 -5.15 -5.66
N TYR A 25 8.01 -6.38 -5.23
CA TYR A 25 7.46 -6.93 -3.99
C TYR A 25 7.85 -6.10 -2.77
N ALA A 26 9.13 -5.71 -2.68
CA ALA A 26 9.63 -4.88 -1.59
C ALA A 26 8.92 -3.51 -1.53
N LEU A 27 8.72 -2.86 -2.68
CA LEU A 27 7.99 -1.59 -2.79
C LEU A 27 6.53 -1.73 -2.34
N VAL A 28 5.84 -2.79 -2.75
CA VAL A 28 4.44 -3.03 -2.35
C VAL A 28 4.35 -3.27 -0.85
N PHE A 29 5.20 -4.13 -0.27
CA PHE A 29 5.22 -4.36 1.17
C PHE A 29 5.57 -3.10 1.96
N ALA A 30 6.59 -2.33 1.54
CA ALA A 30 6.98 -1.11 2.21
C ALA A 30 5.87 -0.05 2.20
N GLY A 31 5.24 0.17 1.03
CA GLY A 31 4.17 1.15 0.88
C GLY A 31 2.90 0.76 1.64
N THR A 32 2.39 -0.46 1.39
CA THR A 32 1.14 -0.93 2.01
C THR A 32 1.29 -1.26 3.49
N GLY A 33 2.45 -1.80 3.90
CA GLY A 33 2.77 -2.05 5.30
C GLY A 33 2.82 -0.76 6.12
N SER A 34 3.40 0.31 5.59
CA SER A 34 3.40 1.63 6.26
C SER A 34 1.97 2.21 6.40
N MET A 35 1.13 2.11 5.36
CA MET A 35 -0.28 2.51 5.45
C MET A 35 -1.06 1.67 6.46
N LEU A 36 -0.81 0.37 6.53
CA LEU A 36 -1.43 -0.51 7.52
C LEU A 36 -1.00 -0.14 8.94
N ALA A 37 0.28 0.15 9.16
CA ALA A 37 0.79 0.63 10.44
C ALA A 37 0.15 1.97 10.83
N ALA A 38 0.02 2.92 9.90
CA ALA A 38 -0.66 4.18 10.13
C ALA A 38 -2.15 3.99 10.46
N ALA A 39 -2.83 3.08 9.77
CA ALA A 39 -4.22 2.72 10.07
C ALA A 39 -4.35 2.14 11.48
N LEU A 40 -3.42 1.28 11.90
CA LEU A 40 -3.38 0.73 13.26
C LEU A 40 -3.18 1.83 14.30
N VAL A 41 -2.21 2.72 14.09
CA VAL A 41 -1.98 3.88 14.96
C VAL A 41 -3.25 4.73 15.06
N LEU A 42 -3.95 4.98 13.94
CA LEU A 42 -5.17 5.78 13.92
C LEU A 42 -6.34 5.09 14.64
N VAL A 43 -6.50 3.77 14.50
CA VAL A 43 -7.50 2.99 15.25
C VAL A 43 -7.27 3.08 16.76
N LEU A 44 -6.00 2.98 17.18
CA LEU A 44 -5.63 2.97 18.60
C LEU A 44 -5.66 4.38 19.23
N SER A 45 -5.29 5.41 18.49
CA SER A 45 -5.15 6.78 19.01
C SER A 45 -6.40 7.65 18.89
N ALA A 46 -7.33 7.37 17.97
CA ALA A 46 -8.50 8.22 17.72
C ALA A 46 -9.78 7.40 17.59
N ALA A 47 -10.54 7.29 18.69
CA ALA A 47 -11.78 6.51 18.75
C ALA A 47 -12.85 7.00 17.74
N ASP A 48 -12.92 8.30 17.51
CA ASP A 48 -13.80 8.97 16.54
C ASP A 48 -13.43 8.65 15.08
N LYS A 49 -12.19 8.24 14.80
CA LYS A 49 -11.68 7.98 13.44
C LYS A 49 -11.51 6.52 13.10
N ARG A 50 -11.86 5.60 14.00
CA ARG A 50 -11.72 4.14 13.80
C ARG A 50 -12.38 3.64 12.53
N ALA A 51 -13.60 4.07 12.24
CA ALA A 51 -14.31 3.64 11.04
C ALA A 51 -13.61 4.07 9.74
N ALA A 52 -12.99 5.26 9.73
CA ALA A 52 -12.20 5.74 8.60
C ALA A 52 -10.89 4.95 8.50
N ALA A 53 -10.21 4.72 9.63
CA ALA A 53 -8.96 3.97 9.69
C ALA A 53 -9.13 2.52 9.19
N VAL A 54 -10.21 1.84 9.58
CA VAL A 54 -10.52 0.47 9.11
C VAL A 54 -10.75 0.46 7.60
N LYS A 55 -11.54 1.42 7.07
CA LYS A 55 -11.78 1.53 5.62
C LYS A 55 -10.50 1.84 4.84
N GLN A 56 -9.62 2.67 5.41
CA GLN A 56 -8.33 3.04 4.81
C GLN A 56 -7.32 1.87 4.85
N GLY A 57 -7.29 1.10 5.94
CA GLY A 57 -6.37 -0.02 6.14
C GLY A 57 -6.78 -1.33 5.46
N PHE A 58 -8.05 -1.47 5.04
CA PHE A 58 -8.58 -2.70 4.45
C PHE A 58 -7.85 -3.14 3.16
N PHE A 59 -7.72 -2.23 2.19
CA PHE A 59 -7.01 -2.53 0.94
C PHE A 59 -5.50 -2.80 1.15
N PRO A 60 -4.78 -2.00 1.98
CA PRO A 60 -3.41 -2.34 2.37
C PRO A 60 -3.28 -3.74 2.99
N LEU A 61 -4.19 -4.13 3.88
CA LEU A 61 -4.17 -5.47 4.49
C LEU A 61 -4.32 -6.58 3.45
N LEU A 62 -5.28 -6.45 2.52
CA LEU A 62 -5.47 -7.42 1.44
C LEU A 62 -4.22 -7.53 0.56
N ALA A 63 -3.59 -6.41 0.21
CA ALA A 63 -2.39 -6.40 -0.60
C ALA A 63 -1.24 -7.18 0.07
N VAL A 64 -1.00 -6.94 1.37
CA VAL A 64 0.04 -7.65 2.14
C VAL A 64 -0.25 -9.15 2.20
N VAL A 65 -1.49 -9.56 2.48
CA VAL A 65 -1.85 -10.99 2.61
C VAL A 65 -1.74 -11.72 1.28
N ILE A 66 -2.30 -11.16 0.20
CA ILE A 66 -2.31 -11.80 -1.12
C ILE A 66 -0.89 -11.88 -1.67
N LEU A 67 -0.13 -10.78 -1.62
CA LEU A 67 1.25 -10.78 -2.08
C LEU A 67 2.13 -11.70 -1.24
N GLY A 68 1.97 -11.68 0.09
CA GLY A 68 2.68 -12.57 1.01
C GLY A 68 2.41 -14.04 0.71
N ALA A 69 1.15 -14.40 0.47
CA ALA A 69 0.77 -15.76 0.06
C ALA A 69 1.40 -16.13 -1.28
N GLY A 70 1.34 -15.24 -2.28
CA GLY A 70 1.94 -15.48 -3.60
C GLY A 70 3.46 -15.68 -3.54
N VAL A 71 4.17 -14.91 -2.72
CA VAL A 71 5.63 -15.05 -2.51
C VAL A 71 5.99 -16.29 -1.70
N ALA A 72 5.13 -16.71 -0.76
CA ALA A 72 5.40 -17.89 0.08
C ALA A 72 5.04 -19.22 -0.58
N LEU A 73 4.07 -19.22 -1.51
CA LEU A 73 3.53 -20.42 -2.16
C LEU A 73 4.05 -20.62 -3.59
N GLY A 74 4.70 -19.61 -4.18
CA GLY A 74 5.34 -19.66 -5.50
C GLY A 74 6.83 -19.88 -5.40
#